data_AF-A0A6G6WPM8-F1
#
_entry.id   AF-A0A6G6WPM8-F1
#
_cell.length_a   1.000
_cell.length_b   1.000
_cell.length_c   1.000
_cell.angle_alpha   90.00
_cell.angle_beta   90.00
_cell.angle_gamma   90.00
#
_symmetry.space_group_name_H-M   'P 1'
#
loop_
_entity.id
_entity.type
_entity.pdbx_description
1 polymer ?
#
loop_
_entity_poly.entity_id
_entity_poly.type
_entity_poly.pdbx_seq_one_letter_code
_entity_poly.pdbx_strand_id
1 'polypeptide(L)'
;MLLTTGSQAADLSAGSMTAAPKPVGTGRSWALWKRLAEEHKGFGNPDAFFGAPRIVDSRWVTFTVTTTGTEFIDQMTRLTRSDPGSGGLLTLKDSGWVLSVSIFLQPEILDQPQGTSVWWGYGLYPERQGTFVKKRMDQCTGEEILGELLRHLRFEKSDAIMKSSICIPCNMPYVNNIWLVRRHGDRPPVVPEGATNLGLIGQYVEIPKDIAFTFEYSTRTAWEAIYRLLKRGPPPPPVYQGQFDPKGVWAAFKVFLGLGP
;
A
#
# COMPACT_ATOMS: atom_id res chain seq x y z
N MET A 1 -8.12 26.21 6.05
CA MET A 1 -8.69 24.92 5.63
C MET A 1 -7.55 24.04 5.14
N LEU A 2 -7.54 22.77 5.55
CA LEU A 2 -6.64 21.75 5.01
C LEU A 2 -7.45 20.71 4.24
N LEU A 3 -6.98 20.31 3.07
CA LEU A 3 -7.68 19.39 2.18
C LEU A 3 -6.76 18.27 1.70
N THR A 4 -7.18 17.02 1.92
CA THR A 4 -6.52 15.85 1.32
C THR A 4 -7.03 15.63 -0.11
N THR A 5 -6.15 15.67 -1.10
CA THR A 5 -6.51 15.49 -2.52
C THR A 5 -6.46 14.02 -2.91
N GLY A 6 -7.60 13.34 -2.96
CA GLY A 6 -7.68 11.93 -3.36
C GLY A 6 -7.20 10.94 -2.28
N SER A 7 -7.29 9.64 -2.57
CA SER A 7 -6.88 8.57 -1.67
C SER A 7 -6.48 7.31 -2.44
N GLN A 8 -5.41 6.63 -2.01
CA GLN A 8 -5.04 5.30 -2.53
C GLN A 8 -6.04 4.20 -2.14
N ALA A 9 -6.77 4.43 -1.04
CA ALA A 9 -7.86 3.60 -0.54
C ALA A 9 -9.20 3.91 -1.23
N ALA A 10 -9.19 4.76 -2.25
CA ALA A 10 -10.37 5.08 -3.05
C ALA A 10 -11.00 3.82 -3.64
N ASP A 11 -12.33 3.77 -3.59
CA ASP A 11 -13.14 2.73 -4.23
C ASP A 11 -12.70 1.30 -3.84
N LEU A 12 -12.15 1.13 -2.62
CA LEU A 12 -11.83 -0.18 -2.09
C LEU A 12 -13.10 -0.98 -1.85
N SER A 13 -12.98 -2.30 -1.95
CA SER A 13 -14.07 -3.23 -1.68
C SER A 13 -13.54 -4.48 -1.02
N ALA A 14 -14.21 -4.96 0.02
CA ALA A 14 -13.90 -6.22 0.67
C ALA A 14 -14.79 -7.36 0.13
N GLY A 15 -14.23 -8.55 0.04
CA GLY A 15 -14.96 -9.79 -0.11
C GLY A 15 -15.10 -10.51 1.23
N SER A 16 -15.13 -11.84 1.19
CA SER A 16 -15.12 -12.70 2.37
C SER A 16 -14.39 -14.01 2.04
N MET A 17 -14.36 -14.92 3.01
CA MET A 17 -13.86 -16.28 2.80
C MET A 17 -14.52 -16.96 1.59
N THR A 18 -15.80 -16.69 1.34
CA THR A 18 -16.63 -17.38 0.34
C THR A 18 -17.13 -16.47 -0.80
N ALA A 19 -16.77 -15.18 -0.79
CA ALA A 19 -17.18 -14.23 -1.83
C ALA A 19 -16.01 -13.35 -2.27
N ALA A 20 -15.87 -13.17 -3.59
CA ALA A 20 -14.91 -12.21 -4.13
C ALA A 20 -15.36 -10.76 -3.84
N PRO A 21 -14.42 -9.80 -3.75
CA PRO A 21 -14.75 -8.38 -3.62
C PRO A 21 -15.60 -7.88 -4.80
N LYS A 22 -16.62 -7.07 -4.51
CA LYS A 22 -17.49 -6.47 -5.54
C LYS A 22 -17.04 -5.05 -5.89
N PRO A 23 -16.97 -4.67 -7.17
CA PRO A 23 -16.69 -3.29 -7.56
C PRO A 23 -17.66 -2.31 -6.89
N VAL A 24 -17.14 -1.20 -6.37
CA VAL A 24 -17.94 -0.09 -5.81
C VAL A 24 -18.01 1.07 -6.81
N GLY A 25 -19.00 1.95 -6.63
CA GLY A 25 -19.16 3.14 -7.46
C GLY A 25 -17.93 4.06 -7.40
N THR A 26 -17.51 4.58 -8.55
CA THR A 26 -16.21 5.26 -8.70
C THR A 26 -16.26 6.75 -8.43
N GLY A 27 -15.13 7.34 -8.00
CA GLY A 27 -14.88 8.77 -8.18
C GLY A 27 -15.19 9.69 -7.01
N ARG A 28 -15.74 9.17 -5.90
CA ARG A 28 -16.16 10.01 -4.77
C ARG A 28 -14.98 10.65 -4.03
N SER A 29 -13.87 9.93 -3.89
CA SER A 29 -12.72 10.35 -3.08
C SER A 29 -11.86 11.45 -3.71
N TRP A 30 -11.93 11.65 -5.03
CA TRP A 30 -11.23 12.74 -5.72
C TRP A 30 -12.17 13.70 -6.46
N ALA A 31 -13.49 13.58 -6.31
CA ALA A 31 -14.46 14.46 -6.97
C ALA A 31 -14.22 15.94 -6.64
N LEU A 32 -13.89 16.26 -5.39
CA LEU A 32 -13.56 17.64 -4.99
C LEU A 32 -12.27 18.12 -5.66
N TRP A 33 -11.24 17.28 -5.71
CA TRP A 33 -9.99 17.64 -6.40
C TRP A 33 -10.24 17.88 -7.89
N LYS A 34 -11.06 17.05 -8.54
CA LYS A 34 -11.45 17.22 -9.94
C LYS A 34 -12.13 18.56 -10.20
N ARG A 35 -13.11 18.94 -9.37
CA ARG A 35 -13.77 20.26 -9.48
C ARG A 35 -12.79 21.42 -9.30
N LEU A 36 -11.88 21.33 -8.32
CA LEU A 36 -10.87 22.38 -8.12
C LEU A 36 -9.92 22.51 -9.32
N ALA A 37 -9.51 21.39 -9.93
CA ALA A 37 -8.66 21.37 -11.11
C ALA A 37 -9.36 21.91 -12.37
N GLU A 38 -10.67 21.74 -12.49
CA GLU A 38 -11.49 22.31 -13.57
C GLU A 38 -11.57 23.84 -13.47
N GLU A 39 -11.67 24.38 -12.25
CA GLU A 39 -11.74 25.83 -12.01
C GLU A 39 -10.39 26.53 -12.16
N HIS A 40 -9.29 25.89 -11.73
CA HIS A 40 -7.98 26.52 -11.74
C HIS A 40 -6.82 25.53 -11.93
N LYS A 41 -5.97 25.80 -12.92
CA LYS A 41 -4.82 24.94 -13.30
C LYS A 41 -3.82 24.71 -12.17
N GLY A 42 -3.73 25.63 -11.21
CA GLY A 42 -2.87 25.51 -10.03
C GLY A 42 -3.23 24.35 -9.07
N PHE A 43 -4.38 23.69 -9.26
CA PHE A 43 -4.75 22.49 -8.51
C PHE A 43 -4.25 21.19 -9.14
N GLY A 44 -3.52 21.23 -10.26
CA GLY A 44 -2.94 20.06 -10.89
C GLY A 44 -3.95 19.22 -11.67
N ASN A 45 -3.65 17.93 -11.84
CA ASN A 45 -4.35 17.03 -12.77
C ASN A 45 -4.71 15.69 -12.11
N PRO A 46 -5.91 15.55 -11.53
CA PRO A 46 -6.34 14.29 -10.92
C PRO A 46 -6.42 13.12 -11.90
N ASP A 47 -6.66 13.37 -13.20
CA ASP A 47 -6.81 12.31 -14.22
C ASP A 47 -5.46 11.63 -14.57
N ALA A 48 -4.33 12.17 -14.08
CA ALA A 48 -3.04 11.48 -14.08
C ALA A 48 -3.01 10.28 -13.12
N PHE A 49 -3.79 10.34 -12.03
CA PHE A 49 -3.75 9.36 -10.92
C PHE A 49 -5.03 8.54 -10.78
N PHE A 50 -6.16 9.10 -11.20
CA PHE A 50 -7.47 8.51 -10.99
C PHE A 50 -8.25 8.32 -12.29
N GLY A 51 -9.30 7.50 -12.21
CA GLY A 51 -10.16 7.17 -13.34
C GLY A 51 -9.93 5.75 -13.88
N ALA A 52 -10.92 5.23 -14.60
CA ALA A 52 -10.93 3.87 -15.11
C ALA A 52 -9.64 3.46 -15.87
N PRO A 53 -9.04 4.32 -16.73
CA PRO A 53 -7.80 3.98 -17.42
C PRO A 53 -6.61 3.74 -16.50
N ARG A 54 -6.63 4.26 -15.26
CA ARG A 54 -5.52 4.15 -14.31
C ARG A 54 -5.58 2.88 -13.46
N ILE A 55 -6.75 2.23 -13.40
CA ILE A 55 -6.96 1.10 -12.49
C ILE A 55 -6.06 -0.08 -12.86
N VAL A 56 -5.86 -0.37 -14.15
CA VAL A 56 -5.06 -1.53 -14.58
C VAL A 56 -3.61 -1.45 -14.08
N ASP A 57 -3.04 -0.25 -14.04
CA ASP A 57 -1.66 0.00 -13.64
C ASP A 57 -1.51 0.32 -12.14
N SER A 58 -2.61 0.38 -11.38
CA SER A 58 -2.60 0.79 -9.97
C SER A 58 -3.30 -0.15 -9.00
N ARG A 59 -4.00 -1.18 -9.50
CA ARG A 59 -4.78 -2.11 -8.69
C ARG A 59 -3.90 -3.17 -8.02
N TRP A 60 -4.10 -3.40 -6.73
CA TRP A 60 -3.75 -4.67 -6.06
C TRP A 60 -4.99 -5.35 -5.51
N VAL A 61 -4.85 -6.65 -5.27
CA VAL A 61 -5.72 -7.37 -4.34
C VAL A 61 -4.90 -7.72 -3.12
N THR A 62 -5.31 -7.20 -1.97
CA THR A 62 -4.74 -7.55 -0.68
C THR A 62 -5.64 -8.57 0.00
N PHE A 63 -5.16 -9.21 1.05
CA PHE A 63 -5.97 -10.08 1.88
C PHE A 63 -5.43 -10.07 3.30
N THR A 64 -6.35 -10.05 4.26
CA THR A 64 -6.03 -10.19 5.68
C THR A 64 -6.55 -11.54 6.14
N VAL A 65 -5.72 -12.29 6.85
CA VAL A 65 -6.10 -13.59 7.37
C VAL A 65 -6.03 -13.56 8.89
N THR A 66 -7.13 -13.98 9.52
CA THR A 66 -7.19 -14.27 10.94
C THR A 66 -7.19 -15.78 11.11
N THR A 67 -6.22 -16.32 11.83
CA THR A 67 -6.08 -17.77 12.05
C THR A 67 -6.16 -18.10 13.53
N THR A 68 -6.89 -19.13 13.90
CA THR A 68 -6.80 -19.74 15.24
C THR A 68 -5.75 -20.86 15.26
N GLY A 69 -5.13 -21.06 16.41
CA GLY A 69 -4.05 -22.05 16.58
C GLY A 69 -2.68 -21.51 16.19
N THR A 70 -1.69 -22.39 16.16
CA THR A 70 -0.27 -22.04 15.90
C THR A 70 0.26 -22.58 14.58
N GLU A 71 -0.52 -23.41 13.87
CA GLU A 71 -0.05 -24.22 12.74
C GLU A 71 0.54 -23.40 11.59
N PHE A 72 -0.05 -22.23 11.30
CA PHE A 72 0.45 -21.35 10.26
C PHE A 72 1.72 -20.62 10.71
N ILE A 73 1.69 -20.03 11.91
CA ILE A 73 2.81 -19.25 12.45
C ILE A 73 4.03 -20.16 12.64
N ASP A 74 3.87 -21.34 13.24
CA ASP A 74 4.97 -22.29 13.48
C ASP A 74 5.65 -22.71 12.18
N GLN A 75 4.88 -22.96 11.11
CA GLN A 75 5.42 -23.35 9.82
C GLN A 75 6.07 -22.19 9.08
N MET A 76 5.50 -20.98 9.17
CA MET A 76 6.12 -19.78 8.62
C MET A 76 7.42 -19.42 9.34
N THR A 77 7.45 -19.44 10.67
CA THR A 77 8.67 -19.22 11.46
C THR A 77 9.74 -20.27 11.11
N ARG A 78 9.34 -21.54 10.92
CA ARG A 78 10.27 -22.59 10.46
C ARG A 78 10.81 -22.30 9.05
N LEU A 79 9.98 -21.81 8.15
CA LEU A 79 10.34 -21.49 6.77
C LEU A 79 11.29 -20.28 6.69
N THR A 80 10.96 -19.19 7.37
CA THR A 80 11.69 -17.91 7.30
C THR A 80 12.84 -17.82 8.30
N ARG A 81 12.84 -18.67 9.32
CA ARG A 81 13.73 -18.58 10.50
C ARG A 81 13.63 -17.22 11.20
N SER A 82 12.45 -16.61 11.15
CA SER A 82 12.19 -15.29 11.72
C SER A 82 10.91 -15.35 12.55
N ASP A 83 10.94 -14.71 13.72
CA ASP A 83 9.76 -14.58 14.57
C ASP A 83 8.74 -13.61 13.94
N PRO A 84 7.45 -13.75 14.28
CA PRO A 84 6.41 -12.78 13.91
C PRO A 84 6.84 -11.33 14.17
N GLY A 85 6.68 -10.45 13.18
CA GLY A 85 7.07 -9.04 13.25
C GLY A 85 8.54 -8.71 12.91
N SER A 86 9.41 -9.72 12.74
CA SER A 86 10.85 -9.51 12.47
C SER A 86 11.27 -9.77 11.02
N GLY A 87 10.51 -10.57 10.27
CA GLY A 87 10.93 -11.10 8.96
C GLY A 87 10.61 -10.23 7.73
N GLY A 88 9.88 -9.12 7.88
CA GLY A 88 9.40 -8.33 6.75
C GLY A 88 8.48 -9.13 5.80
N LEU A 89 8.54 -8.82 4.50
CA LEU A 89 7.73 -9.48 3.47
C LEU A 89 8.43 -10.72 2.89
N LEU A 90 7.74 -11.86 2.89
CA LEU A 90 8.10 -13.04 2.10
C LEU A 90 7.42 -12.96 0.73
N THR A 91 8.20 -12.94 -0.36
CA THR A 91 7.68 -12.90 -1.73
C THR A 91 7.80 -14.25 -2.43
N LEU A 92 6.68 -14.79 -2.90
CA LEU A 92 6.59 -15.95 -3.78
C LEU A 92 6.73 -15.50 -5.24
N LYS A 93 7.97 -15.21 -5.65
CA LYS A 93 8.30 -14.60 -6.95
C LYS A 93 7.78 -15.35 -8.18
N ASP A 94 7.64 -16.67 -8.08
CA ASP A 94 7.24 -17.55 -9.19
C ASP A 94 5.73 -17.85 -9.19
N SER A 95 4.97 -17.27 -8.25
CA SER A 95 3.51 -17.38 -8.26
C SER A 95 2.91 -16.50 -9.36
N GLY A 96 1.82 -16.96 -10.00
CA GLY A 96 1.17 -16.22 -11.09
C GLY A 96 0.76 -14.79 -10.74
N TRP A 97 0.48 -14.54 -9.46
CA TRP A 97 0.10 -13.22 -8.92
C TRP A 97 1.26 -12.42 -8.33
N VAL A 98 2.45 -13.02 -8.20
CA VAL A 98 3.58 -12.50 -7.38
C VAL A 98 3.08 -12.12 -5.98
N LEU A 99 2.68 -13.15 -5.25
CA LEU A 99 2.20 -13.06 -3.88
C LEU A 99 3.30 -12.66 -2.92
N SER A 100 2.98 -11.73 -2.02
CA SER A 100 3.81 -11.36 -0.89
C SER A 100 3.00 -11.43 0.39
N VAL A 101 3.60 -11.94 1.47
CA VAL A 101 2.96 -12.07 2.79
C VAL A 101 3.85 -11.48 3.87
N SER A 102 3.22 -10.86 4.87
CA SER A 102 3.87 -10.30 6.07
C SER A 102 3.18 -10.85 7.30
N ILE A 103 3.97 -11.34 8.25
CA ILE A 103 3.49 -11.77 9.56
C ILE A 103 3.83 -10.69 10.56
N PHE A 104 2.80 -10.08 11.12
CA PHE A 104 2.95 -9.02 12.09
C PHE A 104 3.42 -9.54 13.44
N LEU A 105 3.91 -8.64 14.28
CA LEU A 105 4.03 -8.93 15.70
C LEU A 105 2.64 -9.26 16.25
N GLN A 106 2.52 -10.29 17.09
CA GLN A 106 1.24 -10.69 17.66
C GLN A 106 1.17 -10.29 19.14
N PRO A 107 0.04 -9.71 19.60
CA PRO A 107 -1.13 -9.32 18.82
C PRO A 107 -0.89 -8.06 17.97
N GLU A 108 -1.47 -8.01 16.78
CA GLU A 108 -1.43 -6.81 15.91
C GLU A 108 -2.53 -5.82 16.28
N ILE A 109 -3.67 -6.32 16.77
CA ILE A 109 -4.84 -5.53 17.16
C ILE A 109 -4.94 -5.53 18.69
N LEU A 110 -5.22 -4.37 19.30
CA LEU A 110 -5.31 -4.21 20.77
C LEU A 110 -6.22 -5.26 21.43
N ASP A 111 -7.40 -5.49 20.87
CA ASP A 111 -8.40 -6.45 21.38
C ASP A 111 -8.41 -7.78 20.59
N GLN A 112 -7.26 -8.17 20.02
CA GLN A 112 -7.14 -9.45 19.31
C GLN A 112 -7.42 -10.63 20.28
N PRO A 113 -8.38 -11.53 19.96
CA PRO A 113 -8.70 -12.63 20.85
C PRO A 113 -7.51 -13.56 21.12
N GLN A 114 -7.42 -14.08 22.34
CA GLN A 114 -6.36 -15.03 22.71
C GLN A 114 -6.38 -16.27 21.80
N GLY A 115 -5.21 -16.74 21.37
CA GLY A 115 -5.08 -17.90 20.48
C GLY A 115 -5.40 -17.61 19.01
N THR A 116 -5.57 -16.33 18.64
CA THR A 116 -5.66 -15.89 17.25
C THR A 116 -4.38 -15.20 16.81
N SER A 117 -4.10 -15.23 15.50
CA SER A 117 -3.06 -14.44 14.86
C SER A 117 -3.61 -13.73 13.62
N VAL A 118 -3.16 -12.51 13.37
CA VAL A 118 -3.52 -11.72 12.20
C VAL A 118 -2.29 -11.48 11.34
N TRP A 119 -2.39 -11.79 10.05
CA TRP A 119 -1.34 -11.55 9.08
C TRP A 119 -1.93 -11.11 7.74
N TRP A 120 -1.08 -10.59 6.88
CA TRP A 120 -1.52 -9.90 5.67
C TRP A 120 -0.72 -10.32 4.46
N GLY A 121 -1.33 -10.24 3.28
CA GLY A 121 -0.63 -10.38 2.03
C GLY A 121 -1.30 -9.62 0.90
N TYR A 122 -0.64 -9.64 -0.25
CA TYR A 122 -1.16 -9.07 -1.49
C TYR A 122 -0.60 -9.78 -2.71
N GLY A 123 -1.29 -9.65 -3.83
CA GLY A 123 -0.77 -10.01 -5.16
C GLY A 123 -0.54 -8.76 -5.99
N LEU A 124 0.63 -8.70 -6.64
CA LEU A 124 1.03 -7.58 -7.50
C LEU A 124 0.32 -7.60 -8.86
N TYR A 125 -0.07 -8.78 -9.35
CA TYR A 125 -0.74 -8.97 -10.65
C TYR A 125 -2.12 -9.61 -10.49
N PRO A 126 -3.10 -8.89 -9.92
CA PRO A 126 -4.41 -9.46 -9.61
C PRO A 126 -5.25 -9.83 -10.84
N GLU A 127 -4.88 -9.32 -12.02
CA GLU A 127 -5.49 -9.61 -13.31
C GLU A 127 -5.01 -10.92 -13.95
N ARG A 128 -3.94 -11.53 -13.41
CA ARG A 128 -3.39 -12.81 -13.89
C ARG A 128 -4.08 -13.99 -13.23
N GLN A 129 -4.05 -15.14 -13.89
CA GLN A 129 -4.49 -16.40 -13.29
C GLN A 129 -3.49 -16.92 -12.27
N GLY A 130 -3.98 -17.57 -11.22
CA GLY A 130 -3.16 -18.26 -10.26
C GLY A 130 -2.45 -19.48 -10.85
N THR A 131 -1.40 -19.93 -10.18
CA THR A 131 -0.65 -21.13 -10.55
C THR A 131 -1.49 -22.38 -10.35
N PHE A 132 -2.24 -22.48 -9.25
CA PHE A 132 -3.11 -23.61 -8.95
C PHE A 132 -4.59 -23.24 -9.12
N VAL A 133 -5.00 -22.08 -8.62
CA VAL A 133 -6.33 -21.53 -8.83
C VAL A 133 -6.37 -20.85 -10.20
N LYS A 134 -6.99 -21.50 -11.19
CA LYS A 134 -7.09 -21.03 -12.59
C LYS A 134 -8.10 -19.88 -12.77
N LYS A 135 -8.06 -18.90 -11.87
CA LYS A 135 -8.88 -17.69 -11.86
C LYS A 135 -8.01 -16.47 -11.62
N ARG A 136 -8.50 -15.31 -12.07
CA ARG A 136 -7.90 -14.01 -11.75
C ARG A 136 -8.03 -13.75 -10.25
N MET A 137 -6.99 -13.21 -9.61
CA MET A 137 -7.02 -12.94 -8.17
C MET A 137 -8.16 -11.99 -7.79
N ASP A 138 -8.46 -11.01 -8.65
CA ASP A 138 -9.56 -10.05 -8.44
C ASP A 138 -10.96 -10.68 -8.53
N GLN A 139 -11.05 -11.95 -8.90
CA GLN A 139 -12.28 -12.75 -8.95
C GLN A 139 -12.26 -13.91 -7.94
N CYS A 140 -11.23 -13.97 -7.10
CA CYS A 140 -11.08 -15.03 -6.11
C CYS A 140 -11.75 -14.69 -4.77
N THR A 141 -12.30 -15.71 -4.12
CA THR A 141 -12.71 -15.65 -2.72
C THR A 141 -11.49 -15.71 -1.79
N GLY A 142 -11.69 -15.46 -0.50
CA GLY A 142 -10.63 -15.64 0.50
C GLY A 142 -10.11 -17.07 0.58
N GLU A 143 -11.00 -18.06 0.46
CA GLU A 143 -10.65 -19.49 0.43
C GLU A 143 -9.77 -19.83 -0.76
N GLU A 144 -10.10 -19.33 -1.95
CA GLU A 144 -9.30 -19.55 -3.16
C GLU A 144 -7.90 -18.89 -3.05
N ILE A 145 -7.82 -17.66 -2.52
CA ILE A 145 -6.53 -16.97 -2.31
C ILE A 145 -5.67 -17.70 -1.28
N LEU A 146 -6.25 -18.09 -0.16
CA LEU A 146 -5.53 -18.83 0.89
C LEU A 146 -5.09 -20.21 0.37
N GLY A 147 -5.92 -20.87 -0.43
CA GLY A 147 -5.62 -22.15 -1.05
C GLY A 147 -4.45 -22.08 -2.03
N GLU A 148 -4.41 -21.05 -2.89
CA GLU A 148 -3.27 -20.77 -3.77
C GLU A 148 -1.98 -20.61 -2.95
N LEU A 149 -2.01 -19.76 -1.91
CA LEU A 149 -0.86 -19.48 -1.05
C LEU A 149 -0.34 -20.76 -0.38
N LEU A 150 -1.22 -21.53 0.26
CA LEU A 150 -0.83 -22.74 0.99
C LEU A 150 -0.20 -23.79 0.06
N ARG A 151 -0.65 -23.86 -1.20
CA ARG A 151 -0.06 -24.77 -2.21
C ARG A 151 1.33 -24.33 -2.67
N HIS A 152 1.60 -23.02 -2.73
CA HIS A 152 2.96 -22.52 -2.96
C HIS A 152 3.88 -22.80 -1.77
N LEU A 153 3.38 -22.63 -0.54
CA LEU A 153 4.15 -22.83 0.68
C LEU A 153 4.42 -24.31 1.01
N ARG A 154 3.60 -25.24 0.48
CA ARG A 154 3.72 -26.70 0.68
C ARG A 154 3.76 -27.11 2.16
N PHE A 155 2.94 -26.47 2.97
CA PHE A 155 2.82 -26.75 4.40
C PHE A 155 2.19 -28.12 4.67
N GLU A 156 2.70 -28.84 5.66
CA GLU A 156 2.22 -30.18 6.03
C GLU A 156 0.80 -30.14 6.58
N LYS A 157 0.45 -29.04 7.29
CA LYS A 157 -0.85 -28.84 7.93
C LYS A 157 -1.79 -27.90 7.15
N SER A 158 -1.67 -27.83 5.82
CA SER A 158 -2.49 -26.91 5.00
C SER A 158 -4.00 -27.04 5.24
N ASP A 159 -4.53 -28.26 5.39
CA ASP A 159 -5.97 -28.47 5.63
C ASP A 159 -6.42 -27.95 7.00
N ALA A 160 -5.58 -28.11 8.03
CA ALA A 160 -5.86 -27.59 9.36
C ALA A 160 -5.83 -26.06 9.36
N ILE A 161 -4.82 -25.46 8.71
CA ILE A 161 -4.72 -24.01 8.54
C ILE A 161 -5.94 -23.48 7.80
N MET A 162 -6.34 -24.09 6.68
CA MET A 162 -7.52 -23.64 5.93
C MET A 162 -8.78 -23.62 6.81
N LYS A 163 -9.00 -24.67 7.61
CA LYS A 163 -10.17 -24.78 8.51
C LYS A 163 -10.13 -23.79 9.67
N SER A 164 -8.96 -23.42 10.15
CA SER A 164 -8.78 -22.48 11.27
C SER A 164 -8.66 -21.01 10.83
N SER A 165 -8.75 -20.74 9.53
CA SER A 165 -8.50 -19.42 8.94
C SER A 165 -9.76 -18.75 8.41
N ILE A 166 -9.85 -17.43 8.59
CA ILE A 166 -10.76 -16.55 7.88
C ILE A 166 -9.91 -15.62 7.02
N CYS A 167 -10.05 -15.71 5.70
CA CYS A 167 -9.34 -14.85 4.75
C CYS A 167 -10.32 -13.82 4.16
N ILE A 168 -10.01 -12.53 4.33
CA ILE A 168 -10.80 -11.42 3.80
C ILE A 168 -10.01 -10.74 2.67
N PRO A 169 -10.35 -11.00 1.41
CA PRO A 169 -9.74 -10.30 0.29
C PRO A 169 -10.26 -8.87 0.20
N CYS A 170 -9.42 -7.95 -0.24
CA CYS A 170 -9.74 -6.56 -0.49
C CYS A 170 -9.19 -6.14 -1.86
N ASN A 171 -10.08 -5.75 -2.76
CA ASN A 171 -9.68 -5.16 -4.04
C ASN A 171 -9.47 -3.65 -3.84
N MET A 172 -8.29 -3.16 -4.20
CA MET A 172 -7.89 -1.76 -4.06
C MET A 172 -7.50 -1.19 -5.43
N PRO A 173 -8.43 -0.53 -6.14
CA PRO A 173 -8.21 -0.11 -7.53
C PRO A 173 -7.10 0.92 -7.74
N TYR A 174 -6.74 1.67 -6.71
CA TYR A 174 -5.85 2.85 -6.80
C TYR A 174 -4.67 2.77 -5.83
N VAL A 175 -4.33 1.60 -5.29
CA VAL A 175 -3.28 1.51 -4.26
C VAL A 175 -1.91 2.00 -4.76
N ASN A 176 -1.57 1.74 -6.02
CA ASN A 176 -0.28 2.11 -6.61
C ASN A 176 -0.33 3.41 -7.42
N ASN A 177 -1.46 4.10 -7.43
CA ASN A 177 -1.67 5.17 -8.41
C ASN A 177 -0.73 6.38 -8.24
N ILE A 178 -0.21 6.59 -7.03
CA ILE A 178 0.79 7.63 -6.73
C ILE A 178 2.11 7.45 -7.50
N TRP A 179 2.39 6.23 -7.98
CA TRP A 179 3.60 5.88 -8.74
C TRP A 179 3.37 5.89 -10.25
N LEU A 180 2.15 6.18 -10.71
CA LEU A 180 1.87 6.30 -12.13
C LEU A 180 2.70 7.41 -12.76
N VAL A 181 2.94 7.26 -14.06
CA VAL A 181 3.65 8.25 -14.85
C VAL A 181 2.94 9.58 -14.74
N ARG A 182 3.67 10.60 -14.28
CA ARG A 182 3.19 11.96 -14.10
C ARG A 182 4.17 12.96 -14.69
N ARG A 183 3.68 14.16 -14.95
CA ARG A 183 4.44 15.33 -15.38
C ARG A 183 4.54 16.33 -14.24
N HIS A 184 5.52 17.24 -14.36
CA HIS A 184 5.56 18.39 -13.48
C HIS A 184 4.25 19.18 -13.60
N GLY A 185 3.65 19.54 -12.46
CA GLY A 185 2.36 20.20 -12.38
C GLY A 185 1.15 19.28 -12.28
N ASP A 186 1.27 17.96 -12.50
CA ASP A 186 0.13 17.04 -12.27
C ASP A 186 -0.27 16.99 -10.78
N ARG A 187 0.69 17.18 -9.87
CA ARG A 187 0.43 17.39 -8.44
C ARG A 187 0.48 18.89 -8.13
N PRO A 188 -0.52 19.45 -7.42
CA PRO A 188 -0.48 20.84 -6.99
C PRO A 188 0.55 21.06 -5.88
N PRO A 189 1.03 22.30 -5.68
CA PRO A 189 1.83 22.64 -4.51
C PRO A 189 1.00 22.59 -3.22
N VAL A 190 1.69 22.47 -2.08
CA VAL A 190 1.07 22.45 -0.74
C VAL A 190 0.15 23.64 -0.47
N VAL A 191 0.56 24.84 -0.86
CA VAL A 191 -0.30 26.03 -0.84
C VAL A 191 -0.32 26.56 -2.27
N PRO A 192 -1.45 26.44 -2.98
CA PRO A 192 -1.63 27.00 -4.32
C PRO A 192 -1.29 28.50 -4.36
N GLU A 193 -0.79 28.96 -5.50
CA GLU A 193 -0.48 30.37 -5.69
C GLU A 193 -1.73 31.24 -5.47
N GLY A 194 -1.58 32.34 -4.71
CA GLY A 194 -2.68 33.22 -4.34
C GLY A 194 -3.57 32.71 -3.20
N ALA A 195 -3.47 31.44 -2.78
CA ALA A 195 -4.26 30.92 -1.67
C ALA A 195 -3.78 31.49 -0.32
N THR A 196 -4.71 32.05 0.46
CA THR A 196 -4.43 32.63 1.78
C THR A 196 -4.95 31.79 2.94
N ASN A 197 -5.90 30.89 2.66
CA ASN A 197 -6.61 30.12 3.68
C ASN A 197 -6.81 28.62 3.32
N LEU A 198 -6.14 28.13 2.27
CA LEU A 198 -6.24 26.75 1.79
C LEU A 198 -4.86 26.10 1.65
N GLY A 199 -4.69 24.96 2.30
CA GLY A 199 -3.52 24.08 2.14
C GLY A 199 -3.96 22.70 1.67
N LEU A 200 -3.27 22.15 0.68
CA LEU A 200 -3.44 20.80 0.17
C LEU A 200 -2.43 19.88 0.86
N ILE A 201 -2.88 18.70 1.28
CA ILE A 201 -2.06 17.74 2.02
C ILE A 201 -2.21 16.32 1.46
N GLY A 202 -1.27 15.45 1.82
CA GLY A 202 -1.28 14.03 1.45
C GLY A 202 -0.44 13.70 0.22
N GLN A 203 -0.68 12.50 -0.32
CA GLN A 203 0.25 11.82 -1.25
C GLN A 203 0.27 12.40 -2.68
N TYR A 204 -0.73 13.20 -3.03
CA TYR A 204 -0.91 13.75 -4.39
C TYR A 204 -0.56 15.23 -4.47
N VAL A 205 0.14 15.75 -3.46
CA VAL A 205 0.63 17.13 -3.40
C VAL A 205 2.13 17.13 -3.66
N GLU A 206 2.65 18.15 -4.32
CA GLU A 206 4.06 18.23 -4.70
C GLU A 206 4.92 18.67 -3.51
N ILE A 207 5.86 17.82 -3.12
CA ILE A 207 6.98 18.13 -2.23
C ILE A 207 8.27 17.79 -2.99
N PRO A 208 9.20 18.76 -3.14
CA PRO A 208 10.46 18.50 -3.81
C PRO A 208 11.33 17.57 -2.96
N LYS A 209 12.03 16.64 -3.63
CA LYS A 209 13.06 15.76 -3.04
C LYS A 209 12.56 14.73 -2.01
N ASP A 210 11.25 14.64 -1.78
CA ASP A 210 10.62 13.63 -0.92
C ASP A 210 9.89 12.56 -1.76
N ILE A 211 9.59 11.42 -1.16
CA ILE A 211 9.03 10.23 -1.79
C ILE A 211 7.62 9.96 -1.23
N ALA A 212 6.62 10.01 -2.12
CA ALA A 212 5.26 9.59 -1.81
C ALA A 212 5.19 8.07 -1.57
N PHE A 213 4.11 7.60 -0.94
CA PHE A 213 3.88 6.28 -0.31
C PHE A 213 4.24 6.19 1.17
N THR A 214 4.80 7.25 1.76
CA THR A 214 5.26 7.23 3.15
C THR A 214 4.33 8.03 4.07
N PHE A 215 4.26 7.63 5.34
CA PHE A 215 3.62 8.44 6.37
C PHE A 215 4.32 9.81 6.52
N GLU A 216 5.64 9.85 6.33
CA GLU A 216 6.45 11.07 6.35
C GLU A 216 5.93 12.09 5.33
N TYR A 217 5.65 11.68 4.09
CA TYR A 217 5.17 12.57 3.04
C TYR A 217 3.84 13.26 3.41
N SER A 218 2.87 12.49 3.94
CA SER A 218 1.60 13.05 4.45
C SER A 218 1.83 14.03 5.61
N THR A 219 2.73 13.70 6.52
CA THR A 219 3.04 14.54 7.68
C THR A 219 3.72 15.84 7.26
N ARG A 220 4.68 15.75 6.33
CA ARG A 220 5.43 16.88 5.81
C ARG A 220 4.54 17.85 5.04
N THR A 221 3.65 17.35 4.18
CA THR A 221 2.69 18.23 3.47
C THR A 221 1.78 18.98 4.44
N ALA A 222 1.32 18.32 5.51
CA ALA A 222 0.54 18.98 6.55
C ALA A 222 1.34 20.03 7.32
N TRP A 223 2.56 19.72 7.74
CA TRP A 223 3.45 20.65 8.44
C TRP A 223 3.78 21.86 7.56
N GLU A 224 4.15 21.64 6.30
CA GLU A 224 4.42 22.71 5.32
C GLU A 224 3.19 23.61 5.11
N ALA A 225 1.99 23.04 5.00
CA ALA A 225 0.75 23.80 4.84
C ALA A 225 0.49 24.71 6.06
N ILE A 226 0.60 24.15 7.27
CA ILE A 226 0.40 24.89 8.52
C ILE A 226 1.43 26.02 8.65
N TYR A 227 2.71 25.71 8.40
CA TYR A 227 3.80 26.68 8.48
C TYR A 227 3.57 27.84 7.50
N ARG A 228 3.26 27.55 6.22
CA ARG A 228 3.07 28.58 5.19
C ARG A 228 1.83 29.44 5.41
N LEU A 229 0.71 28.85 5.84
CA LEU A 229 -0.55 29.57 6.04
C LEU A 229 -0.53 30.43 7.31
N LEU A 230 0.01 29.91 8.41
CA LEU A 230 0.04 30.62 9.70
C LEU A 230 1.28 31.48 9.89
N LYS A 231 2.35 31.24 9.11
CA LYS A 231 3.66 31.88 9.26
C LYS A 231 4.20 31.75 10.69
N ARG A 232 4.04 30.56 11.27
CA ARG A 232 4.35 30.25 12.68
C ARG A 232 5.01 28.88 12.84
N GLY A 233 5.84 28.77 13.86
CA GLY A 233 6.61 27.55 14.16
C GLY A 233 7.80 27.38 13.23
N PRO A 234 8.62 26.33 13.43
CA PRO A 234 9.70 26.00 12.50
C PRO A 234 9.13 25.40 11.19
N PRO A 235 9.81 25.60 10.06
CA PRO A 235 9.52 24.84 8.85
C PRO A 235 9.85 23.35 9.06
N PRO A 236 9.28 22.44 8.24
CA PRO A 236 9.71 21.04 8.23
C PRO A 236 11.23 20.95 7.96
N PRO A 237 11.95 20.03 8.63
CA PRO A 237 13.39 19.87 8.39
C PRO A 237 13.64 19.44 6.93
N PRO A 238 14.75 19.85 6.29
CA PRO A 238 15.07 19.41 4.93
C PRO A 238 15.08 17.88 4.81
N VAL A 239 14.60 17.36 3.68
CA VAL A 239 14.68 15.93 3.39
C VAL A 239 16.15 15.53 3.31
N TYR A 240 16.54 14.48 4.03
CA TYR A 240 17.90 13.95 3.94
C TYR A 240 18.20 13.47 2.52
N GLN A 241 19.34 13.88 1.97
CA GLN A 241 19.76 13.57 0.60
C GLN A 241 21.00 12.70 0.64
N GLY A 242 20.81 11.39 0.87
CA GLY A 242 21.89 10.42 1.02
C GLY A 242 22.84 10.34 -0.16
N GLN A 243 22.41 10.74 -1.36
CA GLN A 243 23.27 10.83 -2.55
C GLN A 243 24.38 11.89 -2.45
N PHE A 244 24.27 12.84 -1.51
CA PHE A 244 25.29 13.85 -1.24
C PHE A 244 26.09 13.55 0.04
N ASP A 245 25.80 12.44 0.74
CA ASP A 245 26.54 12.00 1.92
C ASP A 245 27.64 11.00 1.48
N PRO A 246 28.94 11.35 1.58
CA PRO A 246 30.03 10.45 1.17
C PRO A 246 30.00 9.10 1.88
N LYS A 247 29.57 9.06 3.15
CA LYS A 247 29.45 7.79 3.90
C LYS A 247 28.31 6.95 3.36
N GLY A 248 27.17 7.58 3.05
CA GLY A 248 26.02 6.92 2.44
C GLY A 248 26.35 6.35 1.06
N VAL A 249 27.01 7.14 0.21
CA VAL A 249 27.43 6.72 -1.13
C VAL A 249 28.46 5.60 -1.06
N TRP A 250 29.45 5.68 -0.16
CA TRP A 250 30.42 4.61 0.05
C TRP A 250 29.76 3.31 0.52
N ALA A 251 28.83 3.40 1.48
CA ALA A 251 28.08 2.24 1.94
C ALA A 251 27.29 1.59 0.80
N ALA A 252 26.58 2.39 -0.01
CA ALA A 252 25.86 1.89 -1.18
C ALA A 252 26.79 1.21 -2.20
N PHE A 253 27.95 1.82 -2.47
CA PHE A 253 28.96 1.27 -3.39
C PHE A 253 29.46 -0.12 -2.94
N LYS A 254 29.75 -0.30 -1.64
CA LYS A 254 30.13 -1.61 -1.10
C LYS A 254 29.06 -2.68 -1.32
N VAL A 255 27.78 -2.32 -1.13
CA VAL A 255 26.65 -3.22 -1.37
C VAL A 255 26.59 -3.65 -2.83
N PHE A 256 26.71 -2.72 -3.78
CA PHE A 256 26.69 -3.04 -5.22
C PHE A 256 27.86 -3.93 -5.67
N LEU A 257 29.01 -3.84 -5.00
CA LEU A 257 30.16 -4.70 -5.25
C LEU A 257 30.14 -6.03 -4.47
N GLY A 258 29.13 -6.27 -3.64
CA GLY A 258 29.05 -7.47 -2.80
C GLY A 258 30.10 -7.51 -1.68
N LEU A 259 30.67 -6.36 -1.30
CA LEU A 259 31.71 -6.26 -0.27
C LEU A 259 31.15 -6.35 1.17
N GLY A 260 29.84 -6.57 1.31
CA GLY A 260 29.14 -6.60 2.59
C GLY A 260 29.03 -5.21 3.26
N PRO A 261 28.20 -5.10 4.30
CA PRO A 261 28.15 -3.90 5.14
C PRO A 261 29.46 -3.62 5.86
#